data_AF-E3QUW4-F1
#
_entry.id   AF-E3QUW4-F1
#
_cell.length_a   1.000
_cell.length_b   1.000
_cell.length_c   1.000
_cell.angle_alpha   90.00
_cell.angle_beta   90.00
_cell.angle_gamma   90.00
#
_symmetry.space_group_name_H-M   'P 1'
#
loop_
_entity.id
_entity.type
_entity.pdbx_description
1 polymer ?
#
loop_
_entity_poly.entity_id
_entity_poly.type
_entity_poly.pdbx_seq_one_letter_code
_entity_poly.pdbx_strand_id
1 'polypeptide(L)'
;MVRLSLANMALGAAAAVRCLASGDCVGVDAIGIKCASKEAAHPQDFFYVGGRYIEGASGNVTVDQLFCVAATKPIVFFHGGRTTGVTWLNTPDNRPGWATYFLQKGHTVYLVDITGIGRSTENNIAAFTMLAGTAAEGVKRGFTNVEAYVTYPQAILHTQWPGTGKKGDAAFEHFKKAIIPLSTSRIPQGLALRASGCELLSVLGEKAYLISHSIGARAPILLSNDCPQ
;
A
#
# COMPACT_ATOMS: atom_id res chain seq x y z
N MET A 1 43.23 -14.48 41.24
CA MET A 1 42.20 -14.08 42.22
C MET A 1 42.07 -12.56 42.17
N VAL A 2 41.09 -12.04 41.42
CA VAL A 2 40.56 -10.67 41.58
C VAL A 2 39.07 -10.78 41.25
N ARG A 3 38.23 -10.59 42.26
CA ARG A 3 36.77 -10.48 42.14
C ARG A 3 36.46 -9.08 41.60
N LEU A 4 35.63 -8.97 40.55
CA LEU A 4 34.88 -7.74 40.28
C LEU A 4 33.38 -8.01 40.43
N SER A 5 32.76 -7.11 41.17
CA SER A 5 31.42 -7.13 41.72
C SER A 5 30.38 -6.72 40.67
N LEU A 6 29.25 -7.43 40.66
CA LEU A 6 28.01 -7.01 40.01
C LEU A 6 27.47 -5.76 40.72
N ALA A 7 27.42 -4.64 40.01
CA ALA A 7 26.68 -3.45 40.42
C ALA A 7 25.53 -3.21 39.44
N ASN A 8 24.32 -3.27 39.98
CA ASN A 8 23.05 -2.95 39.34
C ASN A 8 23.09 -1.57 38.64
N MET A 9 22.76 -1.54 37.36
CA MET A 9 22.24 -0.36 36.70
C MET A 9 20.87 -0.69 36.12
N ALA A 10 19.86 -0.62 36.99
CA ALA A 10 18.48 -0.45 36.56
C ALA A 10 18.33 1.00 36.11
N LEU A 11 18.57 1.28 34.84
CA LEU A 11 18.16 2.55 34.24
C LEU A 11 16.68 2.43 33.87
N GLY A 12 15.86 3.16 34.62
CA GLY A 12 14.42 3.25 34.40
C GLY A 12 14.11 3.68 32.97
N ALA A 13 13.22 2.92 32.34
CA ALA A 13 12.54 3.34 31.13
C ALA A 13 11.68 4.56 31.46
N ALA A 14 12.23 5.76 31.27
CA ALA A 14 11.43 6.97 31.21
C ALA A 14 10.56 6.87 29.95
N ALA A 15 9.34 6.35 30.12
CA ALA A 15 8.30 6.46 29.11
C ALA A 15 8.06 7.95 28.86
N ALA A 16 8.59 8.47 27.76
CA ALA A 16 8.25 9.78 27.26
C ALA A 16 6.78 9.73 26.80
N VAL A 17 5.86 9.91 27.74
CA VAL A 17 4.46 10.19 27.45
C VAL A 17 4.45 11.61 26.87
N ARG A 18 4.58 11.72 25.54
CA ARG A 18 4.20 12.95 24.84
C ARG A 18 2.70 13.12 25.08
N CYS A 19 2.36 14.12 25.90
CA CYS A 19 0.99 14.56 26.06
C CYS A 19 0.52 15.12 24.69
N LEU A 20 -0.20 14.31 23.93
CA LEU A 20 -0.76 14.71 22.63
C LEU A 20 -1.96 15.62 22.91
N ALA A 21 -1.98 16.78 22.28
CA ALA A 21 -2.98 17.81 22.52
C ALA A 21 -4.38 17.30 22.17
N SER A 22 -5.36 17.59 23.02
CA SER A 22 -6.80 17.36 22.81
C SER A 22 -7.42 18.33 21.78
N GLY A 23 -6.66 18.72 20.75
CA GLY A 23 -7.08 19.63 19.69
C GLY A 23 -7.76 18.92 18.52
N ASP A 24 -8.37 19.70 17.63
CA ASP A 24 -8.93 19.21 16.37
C ASP A 24 -7.85 18.42 15.59
N CYS A 25 -8.09 17.12 15.40
CA CYS A 25 -7.15 16.22 14.75
C CYS A 25 -7.25 16.24 13.21
N VAL A 26 -8.04 17.17 12.67
CA VAL A 26 -8.05 17.50 11.24
C VAL A 26 -6.82 18.36 10.92
N GLY A 27 -5.80 17.72 10.34
CA GLY A 27 -4.57 18.38 9.85
C GLY A 27 -4.46 18.33 8.33
N VAL A 28 -3.22 18.21 7.82
CA VAL A 28 -2.95 18.12 6.37
C VAL A 28 -3.82 17.01 5.78
N ASP A 29 -4.79 17.39 4.97
CA ASP A 29 -5.79 16.50 4.36
C ASP A 29 -6.31 15.43 5.35
N ALA A 30 -6.95 15.86 6.44
CA ALA A 30 -7.58 15.00 7.45
C ALA A 30 -6.66 14.27 8.46
N ILE A 31 -5.33 14.47 8.45
CA ILE A 31 -4.42 13.92 9.47
C ILE A 31 -3.60 15.02 10.16
N GLY A 32 -3.81 15.21 11.46
CA GLY A 32 -2.94 16.03 12.30
C GLY A 32 -1.65 15.31 12.69
N ILE A 33 -0.48 15.79 12.25
CA ILE A 33 0.85 15.23 12.62
C ILE A 33 1.09 15.22 14.14
N LYS A 34 0.41 16.11 14.87
CA LYS A 34 0.47 16.21 16.33
C LYS A 34 -0.50 15.27 17.06
N CYS A 35 -1.26 14.44 16.35
CA CYS A 35 -2.22 13.51 16.92
C CYS A 35 -1.63 12.11 17.14
N ALA A 36 -2.25 11.36 18.05
CA ALA A 36 -1.92 9.95 18.24
C ALA A 36 -2.23 9.18 16.95
N SER A 37 -1.31 8.31 16.53
CA SER A 37 -1.60 7.36 15.46
C SER A 37 -2.70 6.41 15.92
N LYS A 38 -3.65 6.12 15.02
CA LYS A 38 -4.65 5.07 15.20
C LYS A 38 -4.24 3.75 14.56
N GLU A 39 -3.12 3.73 13.83
CA GLU A 39 -2.56 2.52 13.25
C GLU A 39 -1.93 1.62 14.33
N ALA A 40 -1.92 0.30 14.11
CA ALA A 40 -1.25 -0.63 15.01
C ALA A 40 0.26 -0.42 15.00
N ALA A 41 0.90 -0.46 16.17
CA ALA A 41 2.35 -0.49 16.26
C ALA A 41 2.87 -1.89 15.92
N HIS A 42 3.76 -2.00 14.95
CA HIS A 42 4.40 -3.26 14.55
C HIS A 42 5.81 -3.02 14.00
N PRO A 43 6.74 -3.98 14.12
CA PRO A 43 7.98 -3.95 13.35
C PRO A 43 7.68 -3.96 11.86
N GLN A 44 8.39 -3.14 11.10
CA GLN A 44 8.18 -3.00 9.66
C GLN A 44 9.52 -3.20 8.94
N ASP A 45 9.62 -4.31 8.22
CA ASP A 45 10.72 -4.56 7.29
C ASP A 45 10.23 -4.36 5.86
N PHE A 46 11.11 -3.95 4.95
CA PHE A 46 10.81 -3.90 3.52
C PHE A 46 11.90 -4.59 2.72
N PHE A 47 11.52 -5.10 1.56
CA PHE A 47 12.45 -5.72 0.63
C PHE A 47 11.89 -5.65 -0.81
N TYR A 48 12.76 -5.94 -1.76
CA TYR A 48 12.40 -6.12 -3.16
C TYR A 48 12.60 -7.59 -3.54
N VAL A 49 11.71 -8.14 -4.36
CA VAL A 49 11.85 -9.48 -4.96
C VAL A 49 11.74 -9.41 -6.48
N GLY A 50 12.34 -10.41 -7.12
CA GLY A 50 12.44 -10.48 -8.56
C GLY A 50 13.28 -9.35 -9.13
N GLY A 51 12.88 -8.96 -10.34
CA GLY A 51 13.63 -8.05 -11.16
C GLY A 51 14.77 -8.71 -11.93
N ARG A 52 15.22 -8.02 -12.97
CA ARG A 52 16.29 -8.47 -13.86
C ARG A 52 17.09 -7.29 -14.36
N TYR A 53 18.28 -7.54 -14.87
CA TYR A 53 19.08 -6.50 -15.52
C TYR A 53 18.68 -6.31 -16.98
N ILE A 54 18.71 -5.07 -17.44
CA ILE A 54 18.78 -4.70 -18.85
C ILE A 54 19.99 -3.80 -19.07
N GLU A 55 20.53 -3.82 -20.28
CA GLU A 55 21.57 -2.87 -20.67
C GLU A 55 20.94 -1.48 -20.87
N GLY A 56 21.46 -0.50 -20.13
CA GLY A 56 21.12 0.90 -20.25
C GLY A 56 22.32 1.73 -20.73
N ALA A 57 22.08 3.01 -21.04
CA ALA A 57 23.11 3.90 -21.55
C ALA A 57 24.32 4.08 -20.61
N SER A 58 24.13 3.90 -19.30
CA SER A 58 25.17 3.98 -18.28
C SER A 58 25.59 2.62 -17.71
N GLY A 59 25.23 1.52 -18.38
CA GLY A 59 25.43 0.15 -17.90
C GLY A 59 24.14 -0.54 -17.47
N ASN A 60 24.27 -1.67 -16.77
CA ASN A 60 23.12 -2.51 -16.42
C ASN A 60 22.21 -1.85 -15.38
N VAL A 61 20.91 -1.82 -15.67
CA VAL A 61 19.86 -1.25 -14.79
C VAL A 61 18.86 -2.35 -14.42
N THR A 62 18.42 -2.37 -13.16
CA THR A 62 17.39 -3.30 -12.67
C THR A 62 15.98 -2.83 -13.07
N VAL A 63 15.18 -3.78 -13.54
CA VAL A 63 13.79 -3.59 -13.97
C VAL A 63 12.91 -4.70 -13.39
N ASP A 64 11.59 -4.58 -13.47
CA ASP A 64 10.62 -5.65 -13.13
C ASP A 64 10.58 -6.08 -11.64
N GLN A 65 11.14 -5.29 -10.71
CA GLN A 65 11.20 -5.59 -9.27
C GLN A 65 9.90 -5.30 -8.50
N LEU A 66 9.59 -6.10 -7.49
CA LEU A 66 8.39 -5.98 -6.66
C LEU A 66 8.71 -5.55 -5.23
N PHE A 67 8.19 -4.40 -4.80
CA PHE A 67 8.35 -3.86 -3.45
C PHE A 67 7.35 -4.52 -2.49
N CYS A 68 7.85 -4.98 -1.36
CA CYS A 68 7.09 -5.66 -0.31
C CYS A 68 7.45 -5.14 1.08
N VAL A 69 6.50 -5.22 2.02
CA VAL A 69 6.68 -4.94 3.46
C VAL A 69 6.32 -6.20 4.25
N ALA A 70 7.06 -6.59 5.29
CA ALA A 70 7.04 -7.96 5.86
C ALA A 70 6.59 -8.09 7.34
N ALA A 71 6.08 -9.29 7.72
CA ALA A 71 5.98 -9.88 9.09
C ALA A 71 5.63 -11.43 9.05
N THR A 72 5.22 -12.10 10.15
CA THR A 72 4.78 -13.55 10.24
C THR A 72 3.27 -13.91 9.99
N LYS A 73 2.91 -14.94 9.20
CA LYS A 73 1.56 -15.40 8.73
C LYS A 73 0.93 -14.56 7.59
N PRO A 74 1.14 -14.87 6.30
CA PRO A 74 1.13 -13.87 5.24
C PRO A 74 -0.26 -13.64 4.66
N ILE A 75 -0.72 -12.40 4.71
CA ILE A 75 -1.76 -11.88 3.82
C ILE A 75 -1.10 -10.89 2.88
N VAL A 76 -1.14 -11.16 1.57
CA VAL A 76 -0.54 -10.31 0.54
C VAL A 76 -1.62 -9.48 -0.12
N PHE A 77 -1.47 -8.16 -0.03
CA PHE A 77 -2.42 -7.20 -0.57
C PHE A 77 -1.92 -6.58 -1.88
N PHE A 78 -2.71 -6.74 -2.93
CA PHE A 78 -2.49 -6.17 -4.25
C PHE A 78 -3.45 -5.00 -4.50
N HIS A 79 -2.91 -3.79 -4.63
CA HIS A 79 -3.71 -2.58 -4.87
C HIS A 79 -4.35 -2.55 -6.27
N GLY A 80 -5.28 -1.60 -6.45
CA GLY A 80 -5.98 -1.38 -7.71
C GLY A 80 -5.25 -0.42 -8.66
N GLY A 81 -5.91 -0.05 -9.76
CA GLY A 81 -5.31 0.86 -10.72
C GLY A 81 -5.17 2.27 -10.15
N ARG A 82 -4.10 2.98 -10.53
CA ARG A 82 -3.84 4.37 -10.08
C ARG A 82 -3.66 4.53 -8.57
N THR A 83 -3.27 3.47 -7.86
CA THR A 83 -3.00 3.50 -6.42
C THR A 83 -1.72 2.73 -6.13
N THR A 84 -1.30 2.66 -4.88
CA THR A 84 -0.21 1.80 -4.40
C THR A 84 -0.68 0.99 -3.19
N GLY A 85 0.23 0.28 -2.51
CA GLY A 85 -0.03 -0.41 -1.24
C GLY A 85 -0.63 0.48 -0.15
N VAL A 86 -0.57 1.82 -0.28
CA VAL A 86 -1.25 2.76 0.63
C VAL A 86 -2.77 2.58 0.67
N THR A 87 -3.36 1.94 -0.33
CA THR A 87 -4.80 1.58 -0.37
C THR A 87 -5.26 0.86 0.91
N TRP A 88 -4.36 0.10 1.52
CA TRP A 88 -4.66 -0.79 2.65
C TRP A 88 -4.25 -0.22 4.01
N LEU A 89 -3.54 0.92 4.00
CA LEU A 89 -3.20 1.69 5.20
C LEU A 89 -4.43 2.46 5.71
N ASN A 90 -4.22 3.40 6.63
CA ASN A 90 -5.28 4.24 7.18
C ASN A 90 -6.17 4.84 6.07
N THR A 91 -7.45 4.97 6.37
CA THR A 91 -8.42 5.57 5.44
C THR A 91 -8.12 7.05 5.21
N PRO A 92 -8.68 7.67 4.17
CA PRO A 92 -8.47 9.10 3.90
C PRO A 92 -8.95 10.03 5.02
N ASP A 93 -9.84 9.57 5.91
CA ASP A 93 -10.28 10.24 7.13
C ASP A 93 -9.58 9.73 8.40
N ASN A 94 -8.42 9.08 8.24
CA ASN A 94 -7.54 8.62 9.32
C ASN A 94 -8.13 7.54 10.24
N ARG A 95 -9.12 6.76 9.79
CA ARG A 95 -9.52 5.55 10.51
C ARG A 95 -8.53 4.42 10.22
N PRO A 96 -8.36 3.47 11.15
CA PRO A 96 -7.52 2.29 10.92
C PRO A 96 -7.86 1.57 9.61
N GLY A 97 -6.82 1.28 8.84
CA GLY A 97 -6.93 0.54 7.58
C GLY A 97 -7.10 -0.97 7.76
N TRP A 98 -7.16 -1.68 6.63
CA TRP A 98 -7.15 -3.14 6.64
C TRP A 98 -5.83 -3.72 7.12
N ALA A 99 -4.70 -3.03 6.85
CA ALA A 99 -3.40 -3.41 7.38
C ALA A 99 -3.44 -3.48 8.92
N THR A 100 -3.84 -2.39 9.57
CA THR A 100 -4.01 -2.35 11.03
C THR A 100 -5.02 -3.39 11.52
N TYR A 101 -6.16 -3.55 10.84
CA TYR A 101 -7.17 -4.54 11.21
C TYR A 101 -6.60 -5.97 11.25
N PHE A 102 -5.90 -6.41 10.20
CA PHE A 102 -5.36 -7.77 10.14
C PHE A 102 -4.15 -7.97 11.06
N LEU A 103 -3.31 -6.95 11.24
CA LEU A 103 -2.22 -6.97 12.24
C LEU A 103 -2.77 -7.21 13.65
N GLN A 104 -3.84 -6.50 14.03
CA GLN A 104 -4.50 -6.70 15.34
C GLN A 104 -5.13 -8.08 15.51
N LYS A 105 -5.40 -8.79 14.41
CA LYS A 105 -5.88 -10.18 14.40
C LYS A 105 -4.74 -11.20 14.41
N GLY A 106 -3.48 -10.77 14.52
CA GLY A 106 -2.31 -11.64 14.57
C GLY A 106 -1.91 -12.22 13.22
N HIS A 107 -2.36 -11.59 12.13
CA HIS A 107 -1.84 -11.86 10.79
C HIS A 107 -0.67 -10.93 10.48
N THR A 108 0.13 -11.37 9.52
CA THR A 108 1.00 -10.46 8.81
C THR A 108 0.37 -9.94 7.56
N VAL A 109 0.73 -8.70 7.28
CA VAL A 109 0.30 -7.94 6.13
C VAL A 109 1.51 -7.63 5.26
N TYR A 110 1.47 -8.14 4.03
CA TYR A 110 2.38 -7.75 2.96
C TYR A 110 1.67 -6.76 2.04
N LEU A 111 2.14 -5.51 2.03
CA LEU A 111 1.63 -4.47 1.14
C LEU A 111 2.53 -4.40 -0.09
N VAL A 112 1.97 -4.76 -1.24
CA VAL A 112 2.70 -4.82 -2.50
C VAL A 112 2.35 -3.62 -3.35
N ASP A 113 3.36 -2.94 -3.88
CA ASP A 113 3.21 -2.04 -5.04
C ASP A 113 3.44 -2.90 -6.29
N ILE A 114 2.44 -3.05 -7.16
CA ILE A 114 2.56 -3.93 -8.34
C ILE A 114 3.63 -3.41 -9.30
N THR A 115 4.22 -4.31 -10.09
CA THR A 115 5.31 -4.00 -11.03
C THR A 115 5.00 -2.79 -11.92
N GLY A 116 5.98 -1.91 -12.07
CA GLY A 116 5.88 -0.65 -12.81
C GLY A 116 5.09 0.46 -12.13
N ILE A 117 4.69 0.31 -10.85
CA ILE A 117 3.88 1.29 -10.11
C ILE A 117 4.52 1.61 -8.75
N GLY A 118 4.44 2.87 -8.32
CA GLY A 118 4.84 3.28 -6.97
C GLY A 118 6.32 3.01 -6.70
N ARG A 119 6.61 2.32 -5.59
CA ARG A 119 7.99 1.94 -5.22
C ARG A 119 8.56 0.80 -6.08
N SER A 120 7.72 0.16 -6.88
CA SER A 120 8.07 -0.80 -7.93
C SER A 120 8.16 -0.14 -9.31
N THR A 121 8.61 1.11 -9.37
CA THR A 121 8.75 1.85 -10.62
C THR A 121 9.65 1.13 -11.63
N GLU A 122 9.37 1.37 -12.91
CA GLU A 122 10.07 0.75 -14.01
C GLU A 122 11.14 1.68 -14.59
N ASN A 123 12.33 1.13 -14.87
CA ASN A 123 13.43 1.86 -15.50
C ASN A 123 13.46 1.67 -17.03
N ASN A 124 12.80 0.65 -17.57
CA ASN A 124 12.51 0.53 -18.99
C ASN A 124 11.29 1.38 -19.39
N ILE A 125 11.46 2.70 -19.33
CA ILE A 125 10.40 3.68 -19.57
C ILE A 125 9.73 3.47 -20.94
N ALA A 126 10.50 3.06 -21.96
CA ALA A 126 9.99 2.81 -23.31
C ALA A 126 9.02 1.61 -23.38
N ALA A 127 9.24 0.58 -22.55
CA ALA A 127 8.36 -0.60 -22.51
C ALA A 127 7.14 -0.40 -21.59
N PHE A 128 7.18 0.58 -20.69
CA PHE A 128 6.14 0.83 -19.68
C PHE A 128 5.48 2.19 -19.84
N THR A 129 4.59 2.28 -20.83
CA THR A 129 3.77 3.46 -21.05
C THR A 129 2.84 3.71 -19.87
N MET A 130 2.86 4.94 -19.37
CA MET A 130 2.05 5.39 -18.24
C MET A 130 0.93 6.32 -18.70
N LEU A 131 -0.29 6.01 -18.30
CA LEU A 131 -1.43 6.91 -18.40
C LEU A 131 -1.45 7.80 -17.18
N ALA A 132 -1.56 9.12 -17.40
CA ALA A 132 -1.66 10.11 -16.35
C ALA A 132 -2.80 9.81 -15.36
N GLY A 133 -2.70 10.40 -14.17
CA GLY A 133 -3.70 10.28 -13.12
C GLY A 133 -5.10 10.76 -13.55
N THR A 134 -6.11 10.50 -12.73
CA THR A 134 -7.50 10.88 -13.02
C THR A 134 -7.80 12.30 -12.54
N ALA A 135 -8.54 13.09 -13.33
CA ALA A 135 -9.05 14.41 -12.91
C ALA A 135 -9.97 14.30 -11.69
N ALA A 136 -10.12 15.39 -10.91
CA ALA A 136 -10.96 15.40 -9.72
C ALA A 136 -12.43 15.03 -10.03
N GLU A 137 -12.94 15.46 -11.17
CA GLU A 137 -14.29 15.16 -11.67
C GLU A 137 -14.47 13.67 -11.93
N GLY A 138 -13.44 13.03 -12.53
CA GLY A 138 -13.43 11.59 -12.74
C GLY A 138 -13.38 10.82 -11.43
N VAL A 139 -12.60 11.29 -10.45
CA VAL A 139 -12.51 10.66 -9.13
C VAL A 139 -13.83 10.77 -8.36
N LYS A 140 -14.48 11.94 -8.37
CA LYS A 140 -15.81 12.13 -7.77
C LYS A 140 -16.86 11.21 -8.37
N ARG A 141 -16.93 11.19 -9.71
CA ARG A 141 -17.91 10.39 -10.45
C ARG A 141 -17.70 8.89 -10.27
N GLY A 142 -16.45 8.45 -10.19
CA GLY A 142 -16.11 7.03 -10.16
C GLY A 142 -16.04 6.41 -8.76
N PHE A 143 -15.66 7.19 -7.74
CA PHE A 143 -15.21 6.60 -6.47
C PHE A 143 -15.71 7.30 -5.20
N THR A 144 -15.78 8.64 -5.16
CA THR A 144 -15.94 9.34 -3.87
C THR A 144 -17.32 9.94 -3.65
N ASN A 145 -18.02 10.35 -4.71
CA ASN A 145 -19.34 10.97 -4.63
C ASN A 145 -20.24 10.43 -5.75
N VAL A 146 -20.29 9.11 -5.87
CA VAL A 146 -20.93 8.41 -7.00
C VAL A 146 -22.45 8.61 -7.00
N GLU A 147 -23.06 8.70 -5.83
CA GLU A 147 -24.49 8.96 -5.65
C GLU A 147 -24.97 10.24 -6.34
N ALA A 148 -24.12 11.27 -6.44
CA ALA A 148 -24.48 12.53 -7.07
C ALA A 148 -24.50 12.47 -8.61
N TYR A 149 -23.93 11.43 -9.21
CA TYR A 149 -23.87 11.28 -10.68
C TYR A 149 -24.78 10.18 -11.22
N VAL A 150 -25.26 9.27 -10.36
CA VAL A 150 -26.20 8.17 -10.68
C VAL A 150 -25.87 7.47 -12.01
N THR A 151 -24.60 7.11 -12.21
CA THR A 151 -24.13 6.46 -13.46
C THR A 151 -24.63 5.02 -13.61
N TYR A 152 -25.18 4.45 -12.54
CA TYR A 152 -25.86 3.15 -12.47
C TYR A 152 -26.89 3.16 -11.33
N PRO A 153 -27.94 2.32 -11.35
CA PRO A 153 -29.06 2.41 -10.41
C PRO A 153 -28.67 2.36 -8.92
N GLN A 154 -27.67 1.54 -8.58
CA GLN A 154 -27.21 1.33 -7.20
C GLN A 154 -26.30 2.46 -6.70
N ALA A 155 -25.91 3.42 -7.54
CA ALA A 155 -25.05 4.53 -7.14
C ALA A 155 -25.61 5.33 -5.97
N ILE A 156 -26.95 5.41 -5.85
CA ILE A 156 -27.66 6.06 -4.73
C ILE A 156 -27.38 5.42 -3.37
N LEU A 157 -26.83 4.21 -3.34
CA LEU A 157 -26.49 3.49 -2.10
C LEU A 157 -25.07 3.79 -1.62
N HIS A 158 -24.33 4.66 -2.33
CA HIS A 158 -22.95 5.02 -2.04
C HIS A 158 -22.84 6.01 -0.85
N THR A 159 -23.13 5.51 0.34
CA THR A 159 -23.31 6.33 1.56
C THR A 159 -22.16 6.24 2.56
N GLN A 160 -21.18 5.37 2.33
CA GLN A 160 -20.12 5.07 3.31
C GLN A 160 -18.80 5.81 3.06
N TRP A 161 -18.77 6.71 2.08
CA TRP A 161 -17.59 7.54 1.84
C TRP A 161 -17.42 8.55 2.98
N PRO A 162 -16.20 8.74 3.51
CA PRO A 162 -15.98 9.72 4.56
C PRO A 162 -16.09 11.15 4.05
N GLY A 163 -16.79 12.00 4.81
CA GLY A 163 -17.04 13.39 4.42
C GLY A 163 -17.97 13.49 3.22
N THR A 164 -17.83 14.57 2.44
CA THR A 164 -18.74 14.85 1.31
C THR A 164 -18.30 14.19 0.00
N GLY A 165 -17.07 13.68 -0.06
CA GLY A 165 -16.49 13.10 -1.29
C GLY A 165 -16.31 14.09 -2.44
N LYS A 166 -16.35 15.40 -2.17
CA LYS A 166 -16.25 16.49 -3.15
C LYS A 166 -14.90 17.21 -3.02
N LYS A 167 -14.49 17.89 -4.10
CA LYS A 167 -13.30 18.76 -4.09
C LYS A 167 -13.41 19.80 -2.97
N GLY A 168 -12.34 19.99 -2.21
CA GLY A 168 -12.29 20.87 -1.03
C GLY A 168 -12.62 20.17 0.29
N ASP A 169 -13.18 18.96 0.27
CA ASP A 169 -13.31 18.11 1.45
C ASP A 169 -11.96 17.47 1.81
N ALA A 170 -11.58 17.49 3.09
CA ALA A 170 -10.26 17.03 3.53
C ALA A 170 -9.99 15.56 3.20
N ALA A 171 -10.99 14.67 3.37
CA ALA A 171 -10.84 13.25 3.04
C ALA A 171 -10.77 13.03 1.52
N PHE A 172 -11.49 13.83 0.73
CA PHE A 172 -11.37 13.80 -0.72
C PHE A 172 -9.98 14.25 -1.19
N GLU A 173 -9.45 15.37 -0.68
CA GLU A 173 -8.14 15.88 -1.08
C GLU A 173 -7.02 14.89 -0.70
N HIS A 174 -7.12 14.24 0.46
CA HIS A 174 -6.19 13.19 0.89
C HIS A 174 -6.21 12.02 -0.09
N PHE A 175 -7.40 11.47 -0.35
CA PHE A 175 -7.57 10.34 -1.27
C PHE A 175 -7.08 10.68 -2.67
N LYS A 176 -7.39 11.89 -3.16
CA LYS A 176 -7.01 12.34 -4.51
C LYS A 176 -5.51 12.38 -4.70
N LYS A 177 -4.74 12.71 -3.66
CA LYS A 177 -3.26 12.73 -3.68
C LYS A 177 -2.64 11.33 -3.77
N ALA A 178 -3.35 10.30 -3.33
CA ALA A 178 -2.95 8.90 -3.51
C ALA A 178 -3.20 8.37 -4.94
N ILE A 179 -3.89 9.13 -5.80
CA ILE A 179 -4.16 8.75 -7.19
C ILE A 179 -2.94 9.05 -8.07
N ILE A 180 -2.20 8.01 -8.43
CA ILE A 180 -0.97 8.06 -9.24
C ILE A 180 -1.20 7.57 -10.68
N PRO A 181 -0.22 7.70 -11.60
CA PRO A 181 -0.33 7.15 -12.94
C PRO A 181 -0.57 5.63 -12.96
N LEU A 182 -1.18 5.14 -14.04
CA LEU A 182 -1.45 3.71 -14.28
C LEU A 182 -0.69 3.25 -15.52
N SER A 183 -0.01 2.11 -15.45
CA SER A 183 0.59 1.50 -16.64
C SER A 183 -0.47 0.93 -17.58
N THR A 184 -0.36 1.23 -18.87
CA THR A 184 -1.15 0.58 -19.93
C THR A 184 -0.45 -0.63 -20.55
N SER A 185 0.84 -0.82 -20.24
CA SER A 185 1.65 -1.94 -20.72
C SER A 185 1.33 -3.25 -20.00
N ARG A 186 0.12 -3.79 -20.25
CA ARG A 186 -0.41 -4.95 -19.52
C ARG A 186 0.43 -6.22 -19.68
N ILE A 187 0.99 -6.46 -20.86
CA ILE A 187 1.80 -7.66 -21.13
C ILE A 187 3.15 -7.58 -20.39
N PRO A 188 3.99 -6.53 -20.58
CA PRO A 188 5.21 -6.38 -19.80
C PRO A 188 4.97 -6.41 -18.30
N GLN A 189 3.98 -5.66 -17.81
CA GLN A 189 3.63 -5.65 -16.38
C GLN A 189 3.22 -7.05 -15.88
N GLY A 190 2.43 -7.79 -16.66
CA GLY A 190 1.99 -9.14 -16.30
C GLY A 190 3.16 -10.13 -16.24
N LEU A 191 4.10 -10.08 -17.19
CA LEU A 191 5.29 -10.93 -17.19
C LEU A 191 6.22 -10.61 -16.02
N ALA A 192 6.44 -9.32 -15.76
CA ALA A 192 7.20 -8.85 -14.60
C ALA A 192 6.57 -9.31 -13.29
N LEU A 193 5.25 -9.17 -13.17
CA LEU A 193 4.48 -9.58 -11.99
C LEU A 193 4.48 -11.10 -11.80
N ARG A 194 4.41 -11.87 -12.87
CA ARG A 194 4.54 -13.33 -12.82
C ARG A 194 5.89 -13.69 -12.20
N ALA A 195 7.00 -13.21 -12.76
CA ALA A 195 8.33 -13.56 -12.27
C ALA A 195 8.54 -13.13 -10.80
N SER A 196 8.32 -11.85 -10.51
CA SER A 196 8.56 -11.29 -9.17
C SER A 196 7.55 -11.78 -8.12
N GLY A 197 6.28 -11.96 -8.49
CA GLY A 197 5.26 -12.45 -7.57
C GLY A 197 5.41 -13.93 -7.24
N CYS A 198 5.89 -14.76 -8.18
CA CYS A 198 6.24 -16.14 -7.90
C CYS A 198 7.41 -16.25 -6.93
N GLU A 199 8.43 -15.41 -7.12
CA GLU A 199 9.55 -15.31 -6.18
C GLU A 199 9.08 -14.83 -4.80
N LEU A 200 8.17 -13.85 -4.73
CA LEU A 200 7.55 -13.42 -3.48
C LEU A 200 6.94 -14.61 -2.75
N LEU A 201 6.06 -15.38 -3.41
CA LEU A 201 5.39 -16.52 -2.79
C LEU A 201 6.40 -17.60 -2.33
N SER A 202 7.46 -17.83 -3.10
CA SER A 202 8.51 -18.75 -2.71
C SER A 202 9.29 -18.29 -1.48
N VAL A 203 9.57 -16.99 -1.35
CA VAL A 203 10.27 -16.40 -0.19
C VAL A 203 9.40 -16.42 1.06
N LEU A 204 8.07 -16.29 0.93
CA LEU A 204 7.16 -16.42 2.08
C LEU A 204 7.28 -17.80 2.73
N GLY A 205 7.58 -18.85 1.96
CA GLY A 205 7.85 -20.21 2.47
C GLY A 205 6.66 -20.91 3.13
N GLU A 206 5.49 -20.27 3.15
CA GLU A 206 4.24 -20.79 3.71
C GLU A 206 3.04 -20.33 2.88
N LYS A 207 1.88 -20.96 3.09
CA LYS A 207 0.64 -20.59 2.39
C LYS A 207 0.26 -19.15 2.73
N ALA A 208 0.01 -18.36 1.69
CA ALA A 208 -0.40 -16.97 1.80
C ALA A 208 -1.84 -16.77 1.33
N TYR A 209 -2.57 -15.85 1.97
CA TYR A 209 -3.84 -15.37 1.46
C TYR A 209 -3.59 -14.16 0.55
N LEU A 210 -4.05 -14.24 -0.70
CA LEU A 210 -3.89 -13.14 -1.67
C LEU A 210 -5.18 -12.32 -1.74
N ILE A 211 -5.12 -11.07 -1.30
CA ILE A 211 -6.25 -10.13 -1.33
C ILE A 211 -5.96 -9.05 -2.38
N SER A 212 -6.94 -8.72 -3.20
CA SER A 212 -6.75 -7.76 -4.29
C SER A 212 -7.94 -6.83 -4.48
N HIS A 213 -7.69 -5.72 -5.18
CA HIS A 213 -8.72 -4.75 -5.52
C HIS A 213 -8.69 -4.40 -7.02
N SER A 214 -9.88 -4.40 -7.65
CA SER A 214 -10.09 -3.91 -9.03
C SER A 214 -9.10 -4.56 -10.03
N ILE A 215 -8.43 -3.79 -10.88
CA ILE A 215 -7.45 -4.29 -11.87
C ILE A 215 -6.30 -5.11 -11.25
N GLY A 216 -6.06 -4.94 -9.94
CA GLY A 216 -5.10 -5.70 -9.15
C GLY A 216 -5.49 -7.17 -9.01
N ALA A 217 -6.76 -7.54 -9.24
CA ALA A 217 -7.23 -8.93 -9.22
C ALA A 217 -6.54 -9.83 -10.26
N ARG A 218 -5.91 -9.23 -11.28
CA ARG A 218 -5.06 -9.97 -12.21
C ARG A 218 -3.86 -10.62 -11.52
N ALA A 219 -3.34 -10.02 -10.44
CA ALA A 219 -2.19 -10.52 -9.71
C ALA A 219 -2.47 -11.90 -9.07
N PRO A 220 -3.42 -12.05 -8.14
CA PRO A 220 -3.68 -13.35 -7.53
C PRO A 220 -4.14 -14.41 -8.54
N ILE A 221 -4.95 -14.05 -9.55
CA ILE A 221 -5.37 -15.01 -10.59
C ILE A 221 -4.17 -15.56 -11.34
N LEU A 222 -3.23 -14.70 -11.73
CA LEU A 222 -2.00 -15.09 -12.42
C LEU A 222 -1.12 -15.97 -11.53
N LEU A 223 -0.87 -15.53 -10.30
CA LEU A 223 0.01 -16.22 -9.37
C LEU A 223 -0.55 -17.58 -8.94
N SER A 224 -1.85 -17.69 -8.69
CA SER A 224 -2.47 -18.98 -8.36
C SER A 224 -2.46 -19.97 -9.54
N ASN A 225 -2.38 -19.49 -10.79
CA ASN A 225 -2.23 -20.36 -11.95
C ASN A 225 -0.79 -20.84 -12.13
N ASP A 226 0.17 -19.91 -12.05
CA ASP A 226 1.56 -20.19 -12.45
C ASP A 226 2.45 -20.64 -11.29
N CYS A 227 2.09 -20.28 -10.06
CA CYS A 227 2.83 -20.54 -8.83
C CYS A 227 1.89 -21.02 -7.71
N PRO A 228 1.28 -22.21 -7.88
CA PRO A 228 0.24 -22.73 -7.00
C PRO A 228 0.77 -23.39 -5.71
N GLN A 229 2.08 -23.60 -5.61
CA GLN A 229 2.75 -24.33 -4.52
C GLN A 229 2.88 -23.43 -3.29
#